data_AF-A0A5S5ADH4-F1
#
_entry.id   AF-A0A5S5ADH4-F1
#
_cell.length_a   1.000
_cell.length_b   1.000
_cell.length_c   1.000
_cell.angle_alpha   90.00
_cell.angle_beta   90.00
_cell.angle_gamma   90.00
#
_symmetry.space_group_name_H-M   'P 1'
#
loop_
_entity.id
_entity.type
_entity.pdbx_description
1 polymer ?
#
loop_
_entity_poly.entity_id
_entity_poly.type
_entity_poly.pdbx_seq_one_letter_code
_entity_poly.pdbx_strand_id
1 'polypeptide(L)'
;MFFSKEQVDRGRKIVNAGIVILTFLLIVSLIIDFASYDTGNLIKHVVIFGLVLINIFLYYKGNRIAFRITMFLLSMVYIFVFGLLPVYLILILLRMLNVLDAFGGALYLIIPAVIIITINVIIFKTDLYDDVLAFKTYYNRNIKK
;
A
#
# COMPACT_ATOMS: atom_id res chain seq x y z
N MET A 1 -22.81 -4.11 -14.40
CA MET A 1 -21.46 -3.87 -14.97
C MET A 1 -20.80 -5.21 -15.25
N PHE A 2 -20.56 -5.52 -16.53
CA PHE A 2 -19.76 -6.68 -16.94
C PHE A 2 -18.32 -6.18 -17.12
N PHE A 3 -17.43 -6.57 -16.22
CA PHE A 3 -16.00 -6.26 -16.36
C PHE A 3 -15.37 -7.23 -17.36
N SER A 4 -14.44 -6.74 -18.18
CA SER A 4 -13.68 -7.61 -19.08
C SER A 4 -12.77 -8.54 -18.29
N LYS A 5 -12.47 -9.72 -18.85
CA LYS A 5 -11.52 -10.68 -18.24
C LYS A 5 -10.14 -10.04 -18.04
N GLU A 6 -9.72 -9.21 -19.00
CA GLU A 6 -8.46 -8.47 -18.94
C GLU A 6 -8.40 -7.49 -17.76
N GLN A 7 -9.46 -6.72 -17.52
CA GLN A 7 -9.55 -5.82 -16.35
C GLN A 7 -9.43 -6.58 -15.03
N VAL A 8 -10.10 -7.73 -14.92
CA VAL A 8 -10.02 -8.60 -13.73
C VAL A 8 -8.60 -9.12 -13.51
N ASP A 9 -7.91 -9.52 -14.58
CA ASP A 9 -6.53 -10.03 -14.50
C ASP A 9 -5.53 -8.92 -14.14
N ARG A 10 -5.71 -7.70 -14.67
CA ARG A 10 -4.91 -6.54 -14.24
C ARG A 10 -5.16 -6.18 -12.78
N GLY A 11 -6.42 -6.13 -12.35
CA GLY A 11 -6.77 -5.92 -10.95
C GLY A 11 -6.17 -6.97 -10.01
N ARG A 12 -6.15 -8.23 -10.41
CA ARG A 12 -5.48 -9.32 -9.67
C ARG A 12 -3.98 -9.06 -9.55
N LYS A 13 -3.31 -8.68 -10.65
CA LYS A 13 -1.87 -8.37 -10.65
C LYS A 13 -1.55 -7.21 -9.71
N ILE A 14 -2.37 -6.15 -9.73
CA ILE A 14 -2.24 -4.99 -8.84
C ILE A 14 -2.35 -5.44 -7.38
N VAL A 15 -3.40 -6.17 -7.02
CA VAL A 15 -3.59 -6.70 -5.65
C VAL A 15 -2.41 -7.55 -5.21
N ASN A 16 -1.93 -8.46 -6.07
CA ASN A 16 -0.78 -9.30 -5.76
C ASN A 16 0.51 -8.47 -5.57
N ALA A 17 0.74 -7.44 -6.39
CA ALA A 17 1.87 -6.53 -6.22
C ALA A 17 1.79 -5.80 -4.87
N GLY A 18 0.61 -5.32 -4.48
CA GLY A 18 0.41 -4.72 -3.17
C GLY A 18 0.65 -5.71 -2.01
N ILE A 19 0.31 -6.99 -2.16
CA ILE A 19 0.62 -8.02 -1.16
C ILE A 19 2.14 -8.19 -1.02
N VAL A 20 2.87 -8.22 -2.13
CA VAL A 20 4.34 -8.28 -2.11
C VAL A 20 4.94 -7.08 -1.39
N ILE A 21 4.44 -5.87 -1.67
CA ILE A 21 4.88 -4.63 -1.00
C ILE A 21 4.57 -4.70 0.50
N LEU A 22 3.38 -5.16 0.89
CA LEU A 22 3.00 -5.33 2.30
C LEU A 22 3.96 -6.28 3.01
N THR A 23 4.25 -7.44 2.42
CA THR A 23 5.20 -8.41 3.00
C THR A 23 6.60 -7.80 3.10
N PHE A 24 7.06 -7.07 2.09
CA PHE A 24 8.35 -6.40 2.11
C PHE A 24 8.45 -5.36 3.25
N LEU A 25 7.43 -4.51 3.41
CA LEU A 25 7.39 -3.51 4.49
C LEU A 25 7.47 -4.16 5.88
N LEU A 26 6.77 -5.29 6.08
CA LEU A 26 6.82 -6.02 7.35
C LEU A 26 8.20 -6.64 7.61
N ILE A 27 8.86 -7.17 6.57
CA ILE A 27 10.22 -7.70 6.67
C ILE A 27 11.20 -6.58 7.05
N VAL A 28 11.11 -5.42 6.39
CA VAL A 28 11.96 -4.26 6.71
C VAL A 28 11.75 -3.82 8.16
N SER A 29 10.50 -3.75 8.62
CA SER A 29 10.21 -3.43 10.02
C SER A 29 10.88 -4.40 10.98
N LEU A 30 10.76 -5.71 10.74
CA LEU A 30 11.41 -6.72 11.56
C LEU A 30 12.93 -6.57 11.60
N ILE A 31 13.56 -6.33 10.44
CA ILE A 31 15.02 -6.13 10.36
C ILE A 31 15.45 -4.93 11.21
N ILE A 32 14.68 -3.84 11.21
CA ILE A 32 14.96 -2.66 12.03
C ILE A 32 14.89 -3.01 13.52
N ASP A 33 13.85 -3.73 13.97
CA ASP A 33 13.73 -4.12 15.39
C ASP A 33 14.84 -5.07 15.82
N PHE A 34 15.24 -5.99 14.94
CA PHE A 34 16.38 -6.88 15.16
C PHE A 34 17.68 -6.07 15.30
N ALA A 35 17.89 -5.08 14.44
CA ALA A 35 19.09 -4.24 14.46
C ALA A 35 19.12 -3.29 15.68
N SER A 36 17.96 -2.84 16.17
CA SER A 36 17.85 -1.95 17.32
C SER A 36 17.87 -2.68 18.68
N TYR A 37 17.94 -4.02 18.69
CA TYR A 37 17.86 -4.86 19.90
C TYR A 37 16.64 -4.57 20.79
N ASP A 38 15.56 -4.04 20.21
CA ASP A 38 14.33 -3.73 20.94
C ASP A 38 13.45 -4.98 21.04
N THR A 39 13.77 -5.83 22.01
CA THR A 39 13.08 -7.11 22.23
C THR A 39 11.59 -6.98 22.47
N GLY A 40 11.13 -5.85 23.03
CA GLY A 40 9.71 -5.58 23.27
C GLY A 40 8.93 -5.30 21.98
N ASN A 41 9.50 -4.51 21.07
CA ASN A 41 8.89 -4.25 19.76
C ASN A 41 9.03 -5.43 18.81
N LEU A 42 10.14 -6.17 18.89
CA LEU A 42 10.38 -7.35 18.06
C LEU A 42 9.27 -8.41 18.26
N ILE A 43 8.90 -8.73 19.50
CA ILE A 43 7.83 -9.72 19.75
C ILE A 43 6.50 -9.26 19.13
N LYS A 44 6.15 -7.98 19.28
CA LYS A 44 4.91 -7.42 18.71
C LYS A 44 4.91 -7.52 17.18
N HIS A 45 5.99 -7.11 16.53
CA HIS A 45 6.08 -7.13 15.07
C HIS A 45 6.14 -8.55 14.51
N VAL A 46 6.77 -9.51 15.21
CA VAL A 46 6.73 -10.94 14.83
C VAL A 46 5.30 -11.49 14.88
N VAL A 47 4.54 -11.18 15.93
CA VAL A 47 3.14 -11.61 16.05
C VAL A 47 2.29 -10.98 14.95
N ILE A 48 2.42 -9.68 14.70
CA ILE A 48 1.71 -8.97 13.62
C ILE A 48 2.05 -9.60 12.26
N PHE A 49 3.33 -9.84 12.00
CA PHE A 49 3.80 -10.47 10.76
C PHE A 49 3.17 -11.84 10.56
N GLY A 50 3.15 -12.69 11.59
CA GLY A 50 2.51 -14.00 11.56
C GLY A 50 1.02 -13.91 11.24
N LEU A 51 0.29 -13.00 11.88
CA LEU A 51 -1.14 -12.78 11.61
C LEU A 51 -1.40 -12.33 10.17
N VAL A 52 -0.58 -11.43 9.64
CA VAL A 52 -0.69 -10.97 8.25
C VAL A 52 -0.39 -12.10 7.27
N LEU A 53 0.63 -12.92 7.52
CA LEU A 53 0.94 -14.10 6.69
C LEU A 53 -0.21 -15.11 6.67
N ILE A 54 -0.81 -15.41 7.83
CA ILE A 54 -2.00 -16.27 7.92
C ILE A 54 -3.15 -15.67 7.11
N ASN A 55 -3.36 -14.35 7.20
CA ASN A 55 -4.39 -13.67 6.42
C ASN A 55 -4.16 -13.81 4.92
N ILE A 56 -2.93 -13.59 4.45
CA ILE A 56 -2.54 -13.74 3.04
C ILE A 56 -2.75 -15.19 2.57
N PHE A 57 -2.36 -16.17 3.38
CA PHE A 57 -2.57 -17.58 3.07
C PHE A 57 -4.06 -17.91 2.91
N LEU A 58 -4.90 -17.46 3.86
CA LEU A 58 -6.34 -17.65 3.79
C LEU A 58 -6.97 -16.91 2.59
N TYR A 59 -6.42 -15.75 2.22
CA TYR A 59 -6.82 -15.03 1.01
C TYR A 59 -6.60 -15.91 -0.22
N TYR A 60 -5.40 -16.47 -0.43
CA TYR A 60 -5.13 -17.34 -1.58
C TYR A 60 -5.97 -18.63 -1.59
N LYS A 61 -6.40 -19.11 -0.42
CA LYS A 61 -7.33 -20.25 -0.29
C LYS A 61 -8.79 -19.91 -0.68
N GLY A 62 -9.12 -18.65 -0.96
CA GLY A 62 -10.48 -18.25 -1.31
C GLY A 62 -11.33 -17.78 -0.13
N ASN A 63 -10.76 -17.51 1.05
CA ASN A 63 -11.54 -17.09 2.21
C ASN A 63 -12.05 -15.64 2.05
N ARG A 64 -13.36 -15.46 2.19
CA ARG A 64 -14.04 -14.15 2.04
C ARG A 64 -13.65 -13.13 3.11
N ILE A 65 -13.49 -13.56 4.36
CA ILE A 65 -13.10 -12.68 5.47
C ILE A 65 -11.66 -12.23 5.25
N ALA A 66 -10.77 -13.18 4.94
CA ALA A 66 -9.37 -12.88 4.63
C ALA A 66 -9.26 -11.89 3.48
N PHE A 67 -10.03 -12.07 2.41
CA PHE A 67 -10.08 -11.13 1.31
C PHE A 67 -10.48 -9.71 1.71
N ARG A 68 -11.52 -9.53 2.53
CA ARG A 68 -11.92 -8.19 2.99
C ARG A 68 -10.80 -7.53 3.79
N ILE A 69 -10.15 -8.29 4.67
CA ILE A 69 -9.02 -7.80 5.47
C ILE A 69 -7.83 -7.46 4.57
N THR A 70 -7.48 -8.32 3.62
CA THR A 70 -6.39 -8.08 2.65
C THR A 70 -6.67 -6.81 1.83
N MET A 71 -7.88 -6.64 1.30
CA MET A 71 -8.24 -5.42 0.57
C MET A 71 -8.15 -4.15 1.43
N PHE A 72 -8.53 -4.25 2.71
CA PHE A 72 -8.39 -3.15 3.67
C PHE A 72 -6.91 -2.82 3.94
N LEU A 73 -6.09 -3.81 4.25
CA LEU A 73 -4.65 -3.63 4.45
C LEU A 73 -3.97 -3.02 3.23
N LEU A 74 -4.34 -3.48 2.03
CA LEU A 74 -3.78 -2.95 0.79
C LEU A 74 -4.15 -1.48 0.58
N SER A 75 -5.36 -1.04 0.96
CA SER A 75 -5.72 0.38 0.86
C SER A 75 -4.79 1.26 1.71
N MET A 76 -4.42 0.81 2.91
CA MET A 76 -3.45 1.49 3.77
C MET A 76 -2.06 1.51 3.14
N VAL A 77 -1.61 0.38 2.56
CA VAL A 77 -0.33 0.29 1.86
C VAL A 77 -0.29 1.26 0.68
N TYR A 78 -1.36 1.36 -0.11
CA TYR A 78 -1.40 2.27 -1.25
C TYR A 78 -1.37 3.73 -0.82
N ILE A 79 -2.12 4.12 0.20
CA ILE A 79 -2.07 5.49 0.75
C ILE A 79 -0.67 5.81 1.26
N PHE A 80 -0.03 4.86 1.95
CA PHE A 80 1.32 5.06 2.46
C PHE A 80 2.35 5.18 1.32
N VAL A 81 2.37 4.24 0.38
CA VAL A 81 3.40 4.14 -0.67
C VAL A 81 3.23 5.21 -1.75
N PHE A 82 2.00 5.50 -2.16
CA PHE A 82 1.74 6.51 -3.19
C PHE A 82 1.44 7.89 -2.59
N GLY A 83 0.81 7.99 -1.43
CA GLY A 83 0.51 9.29 -0.84
C GLY A 83 1.68 9.84 -0.02
N LEU A 84 2.02 9.13 1.06
CA LEU A 84 2.90 9.68 2.11
C LEU A 84 4.39 9.54 1.79
N LEU A 85 4.82 8.38 1.28
CA LEU A 85 6.22 8.08 1.03
C LEU A 85 6.87 9.06 0.04
N PRO A 86 6.27 9.41 -1.12
CA PRO A 86 6.89 10.33 -2.06
C PRO A 86 6.99 11.75 -1.49
N VAL A 87 5.97 12.17 -0.72
CA VAL A 87 5.98 13.46 -0.01
C VAL A 87 7.13 13.49 0.99
N TYR A 88 7.27 12.45 1.81
CA TYR A 88 8.32 12.37 2.81
C TYR A 88 9.73 12.38 2.19
N LEU A 89 9.93 11.60 1.12
CA LEU A 89 11.20 11.56 0.40
C LEU A 89 11.59 12.91 -0.21
N ILE A 90 10.64 13.60 -0.85
CA ILE A 90 10.90 14.92 -1.47
C ILE A 90 11.18 15.97 -0.40
N LEU A 91 10.43 15.98 0.71
CA LEU A 91 10.68 16.91 1.81
C LEU A 91 12.05 16.70 2.45
N ILE A 92 12.48 15.45 2.67
CA ILE A 92 13.83 15.15 3.16
C ILE A 92 14.89 15.67 2.19
N LEU A 93 14.75 15.39 0.90
CA LEU A 93 15.69 15.82 -0.12
C LEU A 93 15.84 17.36 -0.13
N LEU A 94 14.72 18.07 -0.12
CA LEU A 94 14.73 19.54 -0.14
C LEU A 94 15.26 20.16 1.15
N ARG A 95 15.06 19.49 2.28
CA ARG A 95 15.69 19.86 3.55
C ARG A 95 17.21 19.67 3.49
N MET A 96 17.69 18.55 2.94
CA MET A 96 19.14 18.31 2.76
C MET A 96 19.78 19.34 1.82
N LEU A 97 19.03 19.83 0.83
CA LEU A 97 19.48 20.86 -0.11
C LEU A 97 19.30 22.30 0.42
N ASN A 98 18.86 22.47 1.67
CA ASN A 98 18.59 23.77 2.30
C ASN A 98 17.53 24.63 1.57
N VAL A 99 16.77 24.05 0.64
CA VAL A 99 15.74 24.75 -0.13
C VAL A 99 14.55 25.09 0.76
N LEU A 100 14.16 24.16 1.64
CA LEU A 100 13.04 24.35 2.55
C LEU A 100 13.28 25.51 3.54
N ASP A 101 14.53 25.66 4.00
CA ASP A 101 14.90 26.73 4.93
C ASP A 101 15.07 28.08 4.22
N ALA A 102 15.45 28.07 2.93
CA ALA A 102 15.60 29.28 2.11
C ALA A 102 14.25 29.91 1.68
N PHE A 103 13.23 29.10 1.42
CA PHE A 103 11.93 29.55 0.90
C PHE A 103 10.80 29.53 1.95
N GLY A 104 11.10 29.08 3.17
CA GLY A 104 10.21 29.16 4.33
C GLY A 104 9.02 28.19 4.32
N GLY A 105 8.08 28.44 5.24
CA GLY A 105 6.97 27.52 5.57
C GLY A 105 6.01 27.19 4.42
N ALA A 106 5.90 28.03 3.39
CA ALA A 106 4.95 27.84 2.30
C ALA A 106 5.26 26.58 1.45
N LEU A 107 6.55 26.25 1.27
CA LEU A 107 6.95 25.06 0.50
C LEU A 107 6.50 23.77 1.17
N TYR A 108 6.42 23.72 2.51
CA TYR A 108 5.93 22.57 3.25
C TYR A 108 4.46 22.23 2.96
N LEU A 109 3.69 23.17 2.40
CA LEU A 109 2.30 22.94 2.01
C LEU A 109 2.14 22.73 0.51
N ILE A 110 2.83 23.53 -0.30
CA ILE A 110 2.71 23.50 -1.77
C ILE A 110 3.24 22.17 -2.33
N ILE A 111 4.37 21.69 -1.84
CA ILE A 111 5.02 20.48 -2.36
C ILE A 111 4.15 19.23 -2.11
N PRO A 112 3.66 18.95 -0.90
CA PRO A 112 2.73 17.85 -0.69
C PRO A 112 1.48 17.95 -1.59
N ALA A 113 0.91 19.15 -1.75
CA ALA A 113 -0.27 19.35 -2.57
C ALA A 113 -0.02 18.99 -4.05
N VAL A 114 1.09 19.46 -4.63
CA VAL A 114 1.46 19.15 -6.03
C VAL A 114 1.70 17.65 -6.23
N ILE A 115 2.36 16.98 -5.28
CA ILE A 115 2.61 15.54 -5.33
C ILE A 115 1.29 14.77 -5.29
N ILE A 116 0.40 15.10 -4.34
CA ILE A 116 -0.91 14.44 -4.20
C ILE A 116 -1.75 14.61 -5.47
N ILE A 117 -1.76 15.82 -6.06
CA ILE A 117 -2.48 16.08 -7.32
C ILE A 117 -1.89 15.23 -8.45
N THR A 118 -0.57 15.24 -8.61
CA THR A 118 0.12 14.51 -9.68
C THR A 118 -0.17 13.01 -9.59
N ILE A 119 -0.11 12.45 -8.38
CA ILE A 119 -0.35 11.02 -8.14
C ILE A 119 -1.81 10.66 -8.41
N ASN A 120 -2.77 11.49 -7.98
CA ASN A 120 -4.17 11.29 -8.32
C ASN A 120 -4.43 11.30 -9.84
N VAL A 121 -3.78 12.21 -10.58
CA VAL A 121 -3.89 12.25 -12.05
C VAL A 121 -3.33 10.96 -12.66
N ILE A 122 -2.20 10.45 -12.17
CA ILE A 122 -1.62 9.19 -12.65
C ILE A 122 -2.54 8.01 -12.36
N ILE A 123 -3.09 7.92 -11.14
CA ILE A 123 -4.02 6.85 -10.74
C ILE A 123 -5.27 6.87 -11.62
N PHE A 124 -5.81 8.06 -11.90
CA PHE A 124 -7.01 8.21 -12.74
C PHE A 124 -6.72 7.83 -14.19
N LYS A 125 -5.56 8.22 -14.74
CA LYS A 125 -5.16 7.87 -16.11
C LYS A 125 -4.85 6.40 -16.32
N THR A 126 -4.55 5.66 -15.27
CA THR A 126 -4.14 4.24 -15.35
C THR A 126 -5.31 3.28 -15.10
N ASP A 127 -6.54 3.78 -14.92
CA ASP A 127 -7.74 3.00 -14.58
C ASP A 127 -7.52 2.04 -13.38
N LEU A 128 -6.56 2.40 -12.52
CA LEU A 128 -6.06 1.53 -11.46
C LEU A 128 -7.16 1.19 -10.46
N TYR A 129 -8.01 2.18 -10.16
CA TYR A 129 -9.19 2.02 -9.31
C TYR A 129 -10.21 1.07 -9.93
N ASP A 130 -10.51 1.23 -11.22
CA ASP A 130 -11.52 0.45 -11.93
C ASP A 130 -11.09 -1.00 -12.11
N ASP A 131 -9.81 -1.24 -12.40
CA ASP A 131 -9.23 -2.59 -12.48
C ASP A 131 -9.29 -3.30 -11.10
N VAL A 132 -8.96 -2.62 -10.02
CA VAL A 132 -9.06 -3.17 -8.65
C VAL A 132 -10.51 -3.42 -8.25
N LEU A 133 -11.43 -2.52 -8.61
CA LEU A 133 -12.86 -2.69 -8.37
C LEU A 133 -13.41 -3.89 -9.15
N ALA A 134 -13.02 -4.04 -10.42
CA ALA A 134 -13.39 -5.16 -11.27
C ALA A 134 -12.98 -6.50 -10.64
N PHE A 135 -11.73 -6.60 -10.19
CA PHE A 135 -11.23 -7.78 -9.48
C PHE A 135 -12.00 -8.04 -8.18
N LYS A 136 -12.24 -7.00 -7.37
CA LYS A 136 -13.00 -7.13 -6.13
C LYS A 136 -14.42 -7.65 -6.35
N THR A 137 -15.10 -7.17 -7.39
CA THR A 137 -16.45 -7.62 -7.73
C THR A 137 -16.43 -9.05 -8.26
N TYR A 138 -15.47 -9.39 -9.13
CA TYR A 138 -15.28 -10.75 -9.62
C TYR A 138 -15.01 -11.74 -8.49
N TYR A 139 -14.09 -11.41 -7.60
CA TYR A 139 -13.69 -12.27 -6.50
C TYR A 139 -14.86 -12.51 -5.52
N ASN A 140 -15.61 -11.46 -5.17
CA ASN A 140 -16.80 -11.59 -4.32
C ASN A 140 -17.92 -12.45 -4.92
N ARG A 141 -18.05 -12.52 -6.25
CA ARG A 141 -19.05 -13.36 -6.92
C ARG A 141 -18.64 -14.83 -6.98
N ASN A 142 -17.35 -15.12 -7.07
CA ASN A 142 -16.83 -16.47 -7.33
C ASN A 142 -16.42 -17.24 -6.06
N ILE A 143 -16.24 -16.57 -4.92
CA ILE A 143 -16.09 -17.29 -3.65
C ILE A 143 -17.43 -17.93 -3.30
N LYS A 144 -17.47 -19.27 -3.28
CA LYS A 144 -18.59 -20.02 -2.71
C LYS A 144 -18.73 -19.67 -1.22
N LYS A 145 -19.99 -19.51 -0.76
CA LYS A 145 -20.36 -19.22 0.63
C LYS A 145 -19.60 -20.11 1.62
#